data_AF-A0AA51EFU9-F1
#
_entry.id   AF-A0AA51EFU9-F1
#
_cell.length_a   1.000
_cell.length_b   1.000
_cell.length_c   1.000
_cell.angle_alpha   90.00
_cell.angle_beta   90.00
_cell.angle_gamma   90.00
#
_symmetry.space_group_name_H-M   'P 1'
#
loop_
_entity.id
_entity.type
_entity.pdbx_description
1 polymer ?
#
loop_
_entity_poly.entity_id
_entity_poly.type
_entity_poly.pdbx_seq_one_letter_code
_entity_poly.pdbx_strand_id
1 'polypeptide(L)' 'RYNPKNSGADDAGFMDINEGDEEALKKAVATVGPVSVAIDASQESFQLYSAGVYYDDGCSPSNLD' A
#
# COMPACT_ATOMS: atom_id res chain seq x y z
N ARG A 1 -2.96 -5.49 29.46
CA ARG A 1 -4.29 -6.16 29.31
C ARG A 1 -5.15 -5.23 28.46
N TYR A 2 -5.75 -5.72 27.37
CA TYR A 2 -6.60 -4.92 26.47
C TYR A 2 -7.87 -4.42 27.20
N ASN A 3 -8.29 -3.18 26.96
CA ASN A 3 -9.53 -2.59 27.47
C ASN A 3 -10.43 -2.16 26.29
N PRO A 4 -11.52 -2.90 25.99
CA PRO A 4 -12.37 -2.61 24.83
C PRO A 4 -13.03 -1.23 24.88
N LYS A 5 -13.17 -0.63 26.07
CA LYS A 5 -13.72 0.73 26.21
C LYS A 5 -12.83 1.83 25.59
N ASN A 6 -11.57 1.50 25.33
CA ASN A 6 -10.60 2.42 24.72
C ASN A 6 -10.37 2.08 23.23
N SER A 7 -11.24 1.29 22.59
CA SER A 7 -11.12 1.02 21.15
C SER A 7 -11.45 2.28 20.33
N GLY A 8 -10.60 2.60 19.35
CA GLY A 8 -10.80 3.75 18.46
C GLY A 8 -11.57 3.42 17.18
N ALA A 9 -11.73 2.13 16.87
CA ALA A 9 -12.46 1.63 15.72
C ALA A 9 -12.83 0.16 15.92
N ASP A 10 -13.76 -0.32 15.11
CA ASP A 10 -14.07 -1.73 14.92
C ASP A 10 -13.71 -2.11 13.47
N ASP A 11 -13.21 -3.31 13.26
CA ASP A 11 -12.90 -3.84 11.93
C ASP A 11 -13.94 -4.92 11.56
N ALA A 12 -14.66 -4.69 10.46
CA ALA A 12 -15.66 -5.60 9.94
C ALA A 12 -15.11 -6.57 8.88
N GLY A 13 -13.83 -6.40 8.47
CA GLY A 13 -13.15 -7.24 7.49
C GLY A 13 -12.44 -6.43 6.41
N PHE A 14 -11.82 -7.15 5.48
CA PHE A 14 -11.04 -6.60 4.37
C PHE A 14 -11.43 -7.26 3.04
N MET A 15 -10.98 -6.64 1.94
CA MET A 15 -11.07 -7.19 0.59
C MET A 15 -9.73 -7.01 -0.10
N ASP A 16 -9.31 -8.02 -0.85
CA ASP A 16 -8.08 -7.97 -1.64
C ASP A 16 -8.36 -7.60 -3.09
N ILE A 17 -7.42 -6.88 -3.69
CA ILE A 17 -7.36 -6.63 -5.13
C ILE A 17 -6.47 -7.70 -5.74
N ASN A 18 -6.82 -8.16 -6.95
CA ASN A 18 -5.98 -9.13 -7.66
C ASN A 18 -4.56 -8.57 -7.86
N GLU A 19 -3.57 -9.42 -7.64
CA GLU A 19 -2.16 -9.07 -7.79
C GLU A 19 -1.87 -8.50 -9.20
N GLY A 20 -1.19 -7.36 -9.24
CA GLY A 20 -0.81 -6.69 -10.49
C GLY A 20 -1.94 -5.98 -11.25
N ASP A 21 -3.18 -5.97 -10.75
CA ASP A 21 -4.31 -5.30 -11.42
C ASP A 21 -4.39 -3.81 -11.05
N GLU A 22 -3.58 -2.99 -11.71
CA GLU A 22 -3.53 -1.53 -11.49
C GLU A 22 -4.86 -0.82 -11.82
N GLU A 23 -5.66 -1.34 -12.75
CA GLU A 23 -6.97 -0.76 -13.09
C GLU A 23 -8.02 -1.05 -12.00
N ALA A 24 -7.98 -2.23 -11.37
CA ALA A 24 -8.77 -2.51 -10.18
C ALA A 24 -8.32 -1.65 -9.00
N LEU A 25 -7.01 -1.50 -8.78
CA LEU A 25 -6.46 -0.64 -7.72
C LEU A 25 -6.90 0.82 -7.88
N LYS A 26 -6.78 1.37 -9.09
CA LYS A 26 -7.24 2.72 -9.43
C LYS A 26 -8.72 2.92 -9.12
N LYS A 27 -9.58 1.95 -9.47
CA LYS A 27 -11.01 1.99 -9.14
C LYS A 27 -11.23 1.98 -7.64
N ALA A 28 -10.57 1.07 -6.92
CA ALA A 28 -10.69 0.97 -5.46
C ALA A 28 -10.30 2.27 -4.76
N VAL A 29 -9.19 2.90 -5.15
CA VAL A 29 -8.75 4.21 -4.63
C VAL A 29 -9.81 5.28 -4.88
N ALA A 30 -10.41 5.30 -6.08
CA ALA A 30 -11.41 6.29 -6.45
C ALA A 30 -12.77 6.08 -5.73
N THR A 31 -13.17 4.84 -5.46
CA THR A 31 -14.54 4.54 -5.00
C THR A 31 -14.65 4.10 -3.54
N VAL A 32 -13.58 3.56 -2.95
CA VAL A 32 -13.56 3.05 -1.56
C VAL A 32 -12.79 4.01 -0.66
N GLY A 33 -11.60 4.45 -1.10
CA GLY A 33 -10.73 5.36 -0.33
C GLY A 33 -9.27 4.89 -0.31
N PRO A 34 -8.48 5.30 0.69
CA PRO A 34 -7.09 4.85 0.84
C PRO A 34 -7.00 3.32 0.87
N VAL A 35 -6.01 2.77 0.16
CA VAL A 35 -5.76 1.33 0.05
C VAL A 35 -4.35 1.04 0.55
N SER A 36 -4.21 0.05 1.43
CA SER A 36 -2.90 -0.45 1.86
C SER A 36 -2.23 -1.21 0.70
N VAL A 37 -0.96 -0.92 0.43
CA VAL A 37 -0.14 -1.57 -0.59
C VAL A 37 1.24 -1.89 -0.04
N ALA A 38 1.91 -2.89 -0.61
CA ALA A 38 3.32 -3.20 -0.35
C ALA A 38 4.16 -2.79 -1.57
N ILE A 39 5.38 -2.30 -1.34
CA ILE A 39 6.29 -1.84 -2.39
C ILE A 39 7.72 -2.33 -2.13
N ASP A 40 8.56 -2.38 -3.15
CA ASP A 40 10.01 -2.54 -2.95
C ASP A 40 10.63 -1.19 -2.58
N ALA A 41 10.88 -1.02 -1.27
CA ALA A 41 11.53 0.17 -0.71
C ALA A 41 13.03 -0.05 -0.43
N SER A 42 13.63 -1.13 -0.93
CA SER A 42 15.02 -1.50 -0.59
C SER A 42 16.08 -0.62 -1.26
N GLN A 43 15.73 0.06 -2.35
CA GLN A 43 16.64 0.88 -3.15
C GLN A 43 17.03 2.20 -2.46
N GLU A 44 18.33 2.56 -2.49
CA GLU A 44 18.83 3.84 -1.96
C GLU A 44 18.19 5.05 -2.67
N SER A 45 17.88 4.90 -3.97
CA SER A 45 17.16 5.88 -4.77
C SER A 45 15.77 6.20 -4.20
N PHE A 46 15.07 5.22 -3.62
CA PHE A 46 13.80 5.43 -2.94
C PHE A 46 13.99 6.11 -1.57
N GLN A 47 14.97 5.66 -0.79
CA GLN A 47 15.26 6.21 0.54
C GLN A 47 15.60 7.70 0.50
N LEU A 48 16.24 8.17 -0.58
CA LEU A 48 16.64 9.55 -0.80
C LEU A 48 15.73 10.32 -1.77
N TYR A 49 14.61 9.72 -2.19
CA TYR A 49 13.64 10.36 -3.09
C TYR A 49 13.05 11.62 -2.46
N SER A 50 12.87 12.69 -3.25
CA SER A 50 12.39 13.98 -2.74
C SER A 50 11.29 14.65 -3.58
N ALA A 51 11.31 14.49 -4.89
CA ALA A 51 10.32 15.10 -5.79
C ALA A 51 10.30 14.42 -7.17
N GLY A 52 9.19 14.60 -7.90
CA GLY A 52 8.98 14.08 -9.26
C GLY A 52 8.01 12.91 -9.30
N VAL A 53 8.28 11.95 -10.19
CA VAL A 53 7.62 10.64 -10.23
C VAL A 53 8.74 9.62 -10.15
N TYR A 54 8.71 8.77 -9.12
CA TYR A 54 9.76 7.78 -8.88
C TYR A 54 9.64 6.60 -9.86
N TYR A 55 10.77 6.17 -10.41
CA TYR A 55 10.91 4.98 -11.25
C TYR A 55 12.35 4.47 -11.15
N ASP A 56 12.52 3.16 -10.97
CA ASP A 56 13.82 2.50 -10.84
C ASP A 56 13.75 1.09 -11.45
N ASP A 57 14.64 0.78 -12.40
CA ASP A 57 14.66 -0.52 -13.09
C ASP A 57 15.02 -1.70 -12.17
N GLY A 58 15.62 -1.42 -11.00
CA GLY A 58 15.94 -2.42 -9.97
C GLY A 58 14.79 -2.70 -9.00
N CYS A 59 13.66 -1.98 -9.12
CA CYS A 59 12.47 -2.20 -8.31
C CYS A 59 11.85 -3.58 -8.60
N SER A 60 11.75 -4.43 -7.58
CA SER A 60 11.22 -5.79 -7.71
C SER A 60 9.70 -5.83 -7.53
N PRO A 61 8.94 -6.52 -8.40
CA PRO A 61 7.50 -6.73 -8.20
C PRO A 61 7.20 -7.78 -7.11
N SER A 62 8.22 -8.49 -6.61
CA SER A 62 8.03 -9.64 -5.70
C SER A 62 8.73 -9.48 -4.34
N ASN A 63 9.75 -8.62 -4.23
CA ASN A 63 10.43 -8.34 -2.98
C ASN A 63 9.82 -7.08 -2.33
N LEU A 64 8.58 -7.23 -1.85
CA LEU A 64 7.79 -6.13 -1.29
C LEU A 64 7.87 -6.12 0.24
N ASP A 65 7.84 -4.92 0.82
CA ASP A 65 7.66 -4.65 2.27
C ASP A 65 6.31 -3.94 2.50
#